data_AF-A0A5J6REL0-F1
#
_entry.id   AF-A0A5J6REL0-F1
#
_cell.length_a   1.000
_cell.length_b   1.000
_cell.length_c   1.000
_cell.angle_alpha   90.00
_cell.angle_beta   90.00
_cell.angle_gamma   90.00
#
_symmetry.space_group_name_H-M   'P 1'
#
loop_
_entity.id
_entity.type
_entity.pdbx_description
1 polymer ?
#
loop_
_entity_poly.entity_id
_entity_poly.type
_entity_poly.pdbx_seq_one_letter_code
_entity_poly.pdbx_strand_id
1 'polypeptide(L)'
;LPFKTEIKGIEYKKDNKDQDLLKASFMAGGAAFGYKMDDIRVDIEGLYSQLSKNEVDGATATPKVADNLTAFSGLVNVYYDVAIEDMPITPYVGVGLGAAYLSNPLKSPVGDKKHGFGFA
;
A
#
# COMPACT_ATOMS: atom_id res chain seq x y z
N LEU A 1 9.23 3.04 -5.05
CA LEU A 1 7.84 2.52 -5.20
C LEU A 1 7.40 2.76 -6.64
N PRO A 2 6.72 1.81 -7.32
CA PRO A 2 6.14 2.12 -8.61
C PRO A 2 5.09 3.22 -8.41
N PHE A 3 5.16 4.27 -9.22
CA PHE A 3 4.28 5.44 -9.17
C PHE A 3 2.82 5.13 -9.53
N LYS A 4 2.49 3.85 -9.80
CA LYS A 4 1.18 3.41 -10.25
C LYS A 4 0.92 1.98 -9.79
N THR A 5 -0.17 1.77 -9.05
CA THR A 5 -0.66 0.44 -8.70
C THR A 5 -1.44 -0.11 -9.89
N GLU A 6 -0.84 -1.05 -10.62
CA GLU A 6 -1.51 -1.73 -11.73
C GLU A 6 -2.30 -2.94 -11.20
N ILE A 7 -3.59 -3.02 -11.53
CA ILE A 7 -4.42 -4.20 -11.25
C ILE A 7 -4.57 -4.96 -12.57
N LYS A 8 -3.92 -6.12 -12.67
CA LYS A 8 -3.99 -6.98 -13.85
C LYS A 8 -5.29 -7.78 -13.89
N GLY A 9 -5.74 -8.14 -15.10
CA GLY A 9 -6.91 -9.00 -15.31
C GLY A 9 -8.26 -8.27 -15.24
N ILE A 10 -8.26 -6.94 -15.18
CA ILE A 10 -9.47 -6.11 -15.24
C ILE A 10 -9.28 -5.08 -16.35
N GLU A 11 -10.17 -5.09 -17.34
CA GLU A 11 -10.16 -4.09 -18.40
C GLU A 11 -10.97 -2.88 -17.95
N TYR A 12 -10.37 -1.69 -18.05
CA TYR A 12 -11.03 -0.41 -17.78
C TYR A 12 -10.64 0.60 -18.84
N LYS A 13 -11.49 0.76 -19.86
CA LYS A 13 -11.20 1.60 -21.03
C LYS A 13 -12.29 2.63 -21.28
N LYS A 14 -11.86 3.77 -21.81
CA LYS A 14 -12.70 4.78 -22.46
C LYS A 14 -12.15 4.99 -23.86
N ASP A 15 -13.00 4.89 -24.89
CA ASP A 15 -12.61 5.11 -26.29
C ASP A 15 -11.35 4.32 -26.70
N ASN A 16 -11.27 3.04 -26.30
CA ASN A 16 -10.11 2.14 -26.47
C ASN A 16 -8.80 2.55 -25.79
N LYS A 17 -8.83 3.54 -24.90
CA LYS A 17 -7.67 3.95 -24.08
C LYS A 17 -7.82 3.43 -22.65
N ASP A 18 -6.77 2.82 -22.15
CA ASP A 18 -6.70 2.35 -20.76
C ASP A 18 -6.83 3.52 -19.79
N GLN A 19 -7.67 3.33 -18.77
CA GLN A 19 -7.92 4.28 -17.71
C GLN A 19 -7.46 3.71 -16.37
N ASP A 20 -7.14 4.60 -15.44
CA ASP A 20 -6.82 4.18 -14.08
C ASP A 20 -8.09 3.71 -13.39
N LEU A 21 -8.08 2.45 -12.96
CA LEU A 21 -9.23 1.79 -12.34
C LEU A 21 -9.56 2.38 -10.97
N LEU A 22 -8.52 2.71 -10.20
CA LEU A 22 -8.62 3.23 -8.84
C LEU A 22 -7.90 4.57 -8.75
N LYS A 23 -8.46 5.48 -7.97
CA LYS A 23 -7.84 6.74 -7.57
C LYS A 23 -7.55 6.71 -6.07
N ALA A 24 -6.48 7.37 -5.66
CA ALA A 24 -6.20 7.56 -4.24
C ALA A 24 -7.40 8.27 -3.57
N SER A 25 -7.83 7.78 -2.40
CA SER A 25 -8.74 8.52 -1.54
C SER A 25 -7.94 9.30 -0.50
N PHE A 26 -8.51 10.40 0.00
CA PHE A 26 -7.96 11.13 1.16
C PHE A 26 -8.10 10.33 2.46
N MET A 27 -8.79 9.18 2.44
CA MET A 27 -8.94 8.27 3.57
C MET A 27 -7.74 7.34 3.72
N ALA A 28 -6.58 7.92 4.02
CA ALA A 28 -5.39 7.19 4.40
C ALA A 28 -4.82 7.79 5.69
N GLY A 29 -4.28 6.94 6.56
CA GLY A 29 -3.73 7.35 7.83
C GLY A 29 -2.91 6.24 8.43
N GLY A 30 -1.98 6.60 9.29
CA GLY A 30 -1.13 5.63 9.94
C GLY A 30 -0.54 6.19 11.20
N ALA A 31 -0.05 5.28 12.03
CA ALA A 31 0.68 5.61 13.23
C ALA A 31 1.92 4.72 13.30
N ALA A 32 3.00 5.31 13.76
CA ALA A 32 4.26 4.63 14.01
C ALA A 32 4.62 4.81 15.48
N PHE A 33 5.15 3.76 16.09
CA PHE A 33 5.80 3.83 17.38
C PHE A 33 7.15 3.12 17.29
N GLY A 34 8.17 3.72 17.89
CA GLY A 34 9.52 3.24 17.78
C GLY A 34 10.27 3.33 19.09
N TYR A 35 11.23 2.44 19.27
CA TYR A 35 12.12 2.42 20.42
C TYR A 35 13.57 2.34 19.95
N LYS A 36 14.41 3.23 20.49
CA LYS A 36 15.84 3.26 20.22
C LYS A 36 16.61 2.71 21.43
N MET A 37 17.51 1.77 21.16
CA MET A 37 18.47 1.18 22.06
C MET A 37 19.87 1.45 21.51
N ASP A 38 20.54 2.49 22.01
CA ASP A 38 21.87 2.91 21.55
C ASP A 38 21.96 3.03 20.03
N ASP A 39 22.71 2.15 19.36
CA ASP A 39 22.91 2.17 17.91
C ASP A 39 21.77 1.49 17.13
N ILE A 40 20.83 0.81 17.80
CA ILE A 40 19.73 0.08 17.17
C ILE A 40 18.41 0.79 17.44
N ARG A 41 17.57 0.92 16.41
CA ARG A 41 16.20 1.41 16.56
C ARG A 41 15.22 0.43 15.94
N VAL A 42 14.12 0.17 16.62
CA VAL A 42 13.03 -0.67 16.13
C VAL A 42 11.78 0.19 16.03
N ASP A 43 11.17 0.23 14.86
CA ASP A 43 9.91 0.92 14.60
C ASP A 43 8.85 -0.07 14.16
N ILE A 44 7.63 0.13 14.68
CA ILE A 44 6.43 -0.59 14.27
C ILE A 44 5.45 0.43 13.72
N GLU A 45 4.94 0.15 12.53
CA GLU A 45 4.06 1.04 11.79
C GLU A 45 2.77 0.31 11.42
N GLY A 46 1.64 0.97 11.65
CA GLY A 46 0.34 0.55 11.15
C GLY A 46 -0.18 1.59 10.17
N LEU A 47 -0.51 1.16 8.96
CA LEU A 47 -1.08 2.02 7.92
C LEU A 47 -2.44 1.49 7.49
N TYR A 48 -3.37 2.43 7.27
CA TYR A 48 -4.65 2.22 6.63
C TYR A 48 -4.70 3.09 5.39
N SER A 49 -5.20 2.52 4.30
CA SER A 49 -5.47 3.26 3.08
C SER A 49 -6.75 2.74 2.43
N GLN A 50 -7.53 3.66 1.89
CA GLN A 50 -8.62 3.36 1.01
C GLN A 50 -8.35 3.99 -0.36
N LEU A 51 -8.59 3.22 -1.42
CA LEU A 51 -8.61 3.73 -2.79
C LEU A 51 -10.04 3.62 -3.29
N SER A 52 -10.55 4.68 -3.90
CA SER A 52 -11.89 4.66 -4.48
C SER A 52 -11.81 4.29 -5.95
N LYS A 53 -12.85 3.65 -6.46
CA LYS A 53 -13.01 3.45 -7.89
C LYS A 53 -12.96 4.80 -8.62
N ASN A 54 -12.23 4.84 -9.72
CA ASN A 54 -12.26 6.00 -10.59
C ASN A 54 -13.57 5.98 -11.40
N GLU A 55 -14.30 7.09 -11.41
CA GLU A 55 -15.54 7.23 -12.18
C GLU A 55 -15.23 8.02 -13.44
N VAL A 56 -14.83 7.31 -14.49
CA VAL A 56 -14.65 7.88 -15.82
C VAL A 56 -15.93 7.65 -16.62
N ASP A 57 -16.59 8.73 -17.02
CA ASP A 57 -17.80 8.68 -17.83
C ASP A 57 -17.56 7.96 -19.17
N GLY A 58 -18.43 7.01 -19.50
CA GLY A 58 -18.30 6.11 -20.65
C GLY A 58 -17.35 4.91 -20.46
N ALA A 59 -16.66 4.80 -19.33
CA ALA A 59 -15.76 3.66 -19.05
C ALA A 59 -16.46 2.58 -18.22
N THR A 60 -16.36 1.32 -18.67
CA THR A 60 -16.92 0.16 -17.97
C THR A 60 -15.82 -0.81 -17.57
N ALA A 61 -15.79 -1.20 -16.29
CA ALA A 61 -14.87 -2.21 -15.79
C ALA A 61 -15.42 -3.61 -16.05
N THR A 62 -14.63 -4.45 -16.71
CA THR A 62 -14.97 -5.86 -16.94
C THR A 62 -13.82 -6.74 -16.44
N PRO A 63 -14.04 -7.58 -15.41
CA PRO A 63 -15.26 -7.75 -14.59
C PRO A 63 -15.59 -6.54 -13.68
N LYS A 64 -16.80 -6.52 -13.09
CA LYS A 64 -17.24 -5.45 -12.19
C LYS A 64 -16.34 -5.35 -10.95
N VAL A 65 -15.94 -4.13 -10.63
CA VAL A 65 -15.05 -3.82 -9.49
C VAL A 65 -15.79 -3.23 -8.31
N ALA A 66 -15.20 -3.41 -7.12
CA ALA A 66 -15.65 -2.81 -5.88
C ALA A 66 -15.55 -1.28 -5.96
N ASP A 67 -16.45 -0.60 -5.25
CA ASP A 67 -16.50 0.87 -5.25
C ASP A 67 -15.32 1.47 -4.45
N ASN A 68 -14.79 0.72 -3.47
CA ASN A 68 -13.59 1.05 -2.73
C ASN A 68 -12.73 -0.20 -2.52
N LEU A 69 -11.40 -0.03 -2.54
CA LEU A 69 -10.39 -1.00 -2.16
C LEU A 69 -9.75 -0.53 -0.85
N THR A 70 -9.81 -1.36 0.19
CA THR A 70 -9.20 -1.07 1.48
C THR A 70 -7.92 -1.89 1.65
N ALA A 71 -6.87 -1.26 2.15
CA ALA A 71 -5.62 -1.88 2.53
C ALA A 71 -5.26 -1.52 3.97
N PHE A 72 -4.94 -2.52 4.77
CA PHE A 72 -4.27 -2.37 6.06
C PHE A 72 -2.86 -2.95 5.93
N SER A 73 -1.83 -2.25 6.38
CA SER A 73 -0.48 -2.80 6.39
C SER A 73 0.20 -2.56 7.72
N GLY A 74 0.95 -3.57 8.17
CA GLY A 74 1.87 -3.47 9.28
C GLY A 74 3.30 -3.57 8.78
N LEU A 75 4.18 -2.72 9.27
CA LEU A 75 5.61 -2.78 9.01
C LEU A 75 6.37 -2.87 10.33
N VAL A 76 7.43 -3.68 10.34
CA VAL A 76 8.43 -3.69 11.40
C VAL A 76 9.76 -3.35 10.75
N ASN A 77 10.37 -2.25 11.17
CA ASN A 77 11.62 -1.76 10.65
C ASN A 77 12.67 -1.77 11.76
N VAL A 78 13.86 -2.27 11.46
CA VAL A 78 15.02 -2.23 12.34
C VAL A 78 16.11 -1.41 11.67
N TYR A 79 16.64 -0.45 12.40
CA TYR A 79 17.67 0.48 11.95
C TYR A 79 18.92 0.31 12.78
N TYR A 80 20.07 0.51 12.14
CA TYR A 80 21.38 0.58 12.75
C TYR A 80 22.03 1.92 12.38
N ASP A 81 22.42 2.68 13.39
CA ASP A 81 23.14 3.94 13.25
C ASP A 81 24.61 3.64 12.93
N VAL A 82 25.09 4.16 11.80
CA VAL A 82 26.49 3.97 11.38
C VAL A 82 27.32 5.00 12.12
N ALA A 83 28.10 4.52 13.10
CA ALA A 83 29.05 5.36 13.82
C ALA A 83 30.19 5.79 12.90
N ILE A 84 30.20 7.08 12.53
CA ILE A 84 31.29 7.73 11.82
C ILE A 84 31.74 8.90 12.69
N GLU A 85 33.03 8.91 13.06
CA GLU A 85 33.62 9.99 13.85
C GLU A 85 33.54 11.33 13.09
N ASP A 86 33.33 12.43 13.82
CA ASP A 86 33.32 13.82 13.33
C ASP A 86 32.22 14.21 12.32
N MET A 87 31.08 13.51 12.30
CA MET A 87 29.91 13.92 11.52
C MET A 87 28.86 14.67 12.36
N PRO A 88 28.33 15.82 11.88
CA PRO A 88 27.24 16.54 12.56
C PRO A 88 25.88 15.82 12.48
N ILE A 89 25.75 14.79 11.63
CA ILE A 89 24.53 13.99 11.42
C ILE A 89 24.95 12.52 11.36
N THR A 90 24.32 11.66 12.16
CA THR A 90 24.58 10.21 12.13
C THR A 90 23.76 9.55 11.01
N PRO A 91 24.38 8.96 9.98
CA PRO A 91 23.65 8.18 8.99
C PRO A 91 23.17 6.85 9.60
N TYR A 92 22.07 6.30 9.08
CA TYR A 92 21.55 5.00 9.51
C TYR A 92 21.15 4.15 8.30
N VAL A 93 21.23 2.83 8.48
CA VAL A 93 20.74 1.84 7.53
C VAL A 93 19.66 1.01 8.19
N GLY A 94 18.66 0.56 7.43
CA GLY A 94 17.57 -0.23 7.99
C GLY A 94 17.13 -1.36 7.10
N VAL A 95 16.58 -2.38 7.74
CA VAL A 95 15.90 -3.50 7.09
C VAL A 95 14.53 -3.64 7.73
N GLY A 96 13.53 -3.97 6.93
CA GLY A 96 12.16 -4.07 7.39
C GLY A 96 11.45 -5.25 6.78
N LEU A 97 10.38 -5.68 7.46
CA LEU A 97 9.44 -6.67 6.98
C LEU A 97 8.04 -6.08 7.02
N GLY A 98 7.29 -6.28 5.95
CA GLY A 98 5.93 -5.75 5.80
C GLY A 98 4.92 -6.85 5.53
N ALA A 99 3.72 -6.69 6.06
CA ALA A 99 2.55 -7.45 5.66
C ALA A 99 1.38 -6.51 5.38
N ALA A 100 0.60 -6.82 4.35
CA ALA A 100 -0.59 -6.07 3.97
C ALA A 100 -1.79 -7.00 3.83
N TYR A 101 -2.94 -6.53 4.27
CA TYR A 101 -4.25 -7.16 4.12
C TYR A 101 -5.13 -6.27 3.24
N LEU A 102 -5.55 -6.79 2.09
CA LEU A 102 -6.30 -6.06 1.07
C LEU A 102 -7.70 -6.65 0.90
N SER A 103 -8.70 -5.80 0.70
CA SER A 103 -10.02 -6.25 0.25
C SER A 103 -9.99 -6.72 -1.20
N ASN A 104 -10.96 -7.55 -1.61
CA ASN A 104 -11.05 -7.98 -3.00
C ASN A 104 -11.40 -6.78 -3.91
N PRO A 105 -10.68 -6.56 -5.03
CA PRO A 105 -11.01 -5.51 -5.98
C PRO A 105 -12.29 -5.76 -6.79
N LEU A 106 -12.86 -6.98 -6.76
CA LEU A 106 -14.10 -7.33 -7.45
C LEU A 106 -15.34 -7.00 -6.61
N LYS A 107 -16.40 -6.55 -7.28
CA LYS A 107 -17.69 -6.27 -6.61
C LYS A 107 -18.34 -7.54 -6.07
N SER A 108 -18.16 -8.63 -6.79
CA SER A 108 -18.57 -9.98 -6.40
C SER A 108 -17.33 -10.86 -6.41
N PRO A 109 -16.74 -11.16 -5.24
CA PRO A 109 -15.62 -12.08 -5.13
C PRO A 109 -15.91 -13.44 -5.77
N VAL A 110 -14.89 -14.05 -6.39
CA VAL A 110 -14.98 -15.42 -6.90
C VAL A 110 -14.79 -16.38 -5.73
N GLY A 111 -15.86 -17.12 -5.38
CA GLY A 111 -15.89 -17.96 -4.18
C GLY A 111 -15.81 -17.13 -2.90
N ASP A 112 -15.18 -17.69 -1.86
CA ASP A 112 -15.13 -17.06 -0.52
C ASP A 112 -13.97 -16.06 -0.34
N LYS A 113 -13.24 -15.73 -1.41
CA LYS A 113 -12.03 -14.89 -1.36
C LYS A 113 -12.36 -13.40 -1.23
N LYS A 114 -12.87 -12.96 -0.08
CA LYS A 114 -13.20 -11.55 0.17
C LYS A 114 -11.99 -10.64 0.38
N HIS A 115 -10.83 -11.22 0.70
CA HIS A 115 -9.61 -10.49 1.02
C HIS A 115 -8.35 -11.28 0.60
N GLY A 116 -7.19 -10.63 0.61
CA GLY A 116 -5.89 -11.23 0.32
C GLY A 116 -4.77 -10.63 1.16
N PHE A 117 -3.63 -11.32 1.19
CA PHE A 117 -2.42 -10.88 1.91
C PHE A 117 -1.25 -10.67 0.95
N GLY A 118 -0.41 -9.69 1.25
CA GLY A 118 0.88 -9.45 0.61
C GLY A 118 1.98 -9.27 1.64
N PHE A 119 3.22 -9.58 1.27
CA PHE A 119 4.40 -9.47 2.12
C PHE A 119 5.54 -8.78 1.36
N ALA A 120 6.39 -8.06 2.07
CA ALA A 120 7.53 -7.33 1.52
C ALA A 120 8.75 -7.44 2.45
#